data_AF-A0A382YWZ9-F1
#
_entry.id   AF-A0A382YWZ9-F1
#
_cell.length_a   1.000
_cell.length_b   1.000
_cell.length_c   1.000
_cell.angle_alpha   90.00
_cell.angle_beta   90.00
_cell.angle_gamma   90.00
#
_symmetry.space_group_name_H-M   'P 1'
#
loop_
_entity.id
_entity.type
_entity.pdbx_description
1 polymer ?
#
loop_
_entity_poly.entity_id
_entity_poly.type
_entity_poly.pdbx_seq_one_letter_code
_entity_poly.pdbx_strand_id
1 'polypeptide(L)' 'MIKWKIRLAGLILMVVGGYLFVLSVRDISSEWPQIFVGLLSVFCTALGFGLLLMPLEDRTPPPDPP' A
#
# COMPACT_ATOMS: atom_id res chain seq x y z
N MET A 1 15.48 -7.31 -9.49
CA MET A 1 14.23 -6.87 -10.18
C MET A 1 12.98 -6.92 -9.30
N ILE A 2 12.81 -7.92 -8.42
CA ILE A 2 11.61 -8.06 -7.56
C ILE A 2 11.40 -6.87 -6.60
N LYS A 3 12.47 -6.31 -6.02
CA LYS A 3 12.38 -5.20 -5.05
C LYS A 3 11.72 -3.95 -5.62
N TRP A 4 12.08 -3.60 -6.84
CA TRP A 4 11.53 -2.42 -7.52
C TRP A 4 10.06 -2.59 -7.88
N LYS A 5 9.65 -3.81 -8.24
CA LYS A 5 8.23 -4.16 -8.46
C LYS A 5 7.40 -4.04 -7.18
N ILE A 6 7.94 -4.44 -6.03
CA ILE A 6 7.28 -4.33 -4.72
C ILE A 6 7.11 -2.86 -4.32
N ARG A 7 8.16 -2.04 -4.53
CA ARG A 7 8.08 -0.58 -4.32
C ARG A 7 7.02 0.07 -5.24
N LEU A 8 6.99 -0.30 -6.52
CA LEU A 8 5.98 0.18 -7.48
C LEU A 8 4.56 -0.24 -7.06
N ALA A 9 4.39 -1.48 -6.60
CA ALA A 9 3.11 -1.97 -6.09
C ALA A 9 2.63 -1.15 -4.88
N GLY A 10 3.53 -0.84 -3.93
CA GLY A 10 3.22 0.04 -2.79
C GLY A 10 2.79 1.44 -3.22
N LEU A 11 3.49 2.02 -4.21
CA LEU A 11 3.14 3.34 -4.75
C LEU A 11 1.77 3.35 -5.43
N ILE A 12 1.47 2.35 -6.27
CA ILE A 12 0.16 2.20 -6.92
C ILE A 12 -0.93 2.05 -5.85
N LEU A 13 -0.66 1.28 -4.79
CA LEU A 13 -1.61 1.08 -3.70
C LEU A 13 -1.92 2.37 -2.93
N MET A 14 -0.93 3.25 -2.74
CA MET A 14 -1.16 4.59 -2.18
C MET A 14 -2.02 5.47 -3.09
N VAL A 15 -1.79 5.45 -4.40
CA VAL A 15 -2.61 6.21 -5.36
C VAL A 15 -4.05 5.70 -5.35
N VAL A 16 -4.25 4.38 -5.33
CA VAL A 16 -5.56 3.75 -5.24
C VAL A 16 -6.25 4.13 -3.92
N GLY A 17 -5.54 4.09 -2.79
CA GLY A 17 -6.06 4.53 -1.49
C GLY A 17 -6.53 5.98 -1.50
N GLY A 18 -5.72 6.90 -2.03
CA GLY A 18 -6.10 8.30 -2.18
C GLY A 18 -7.32 8.51 -3.10
N TYR A 19 -7.42 7.75 -4.18
CA TYR A 19 -8.58 7.79 -5.08
C TYR A 19 -9.87 7.29 -4.40
N LEU A 20 -9.78 6.16 -3.68
CA LEU A 20 -10.88 5.62 -2.86
C LEU A 20 -11.32 6.61 -1.78
N PHE A 21 -10.38 7.37 -1.21
CA PHE A 21 -10.72 8.44 -0.27
C PHE A 21 -11.60 9.48 -0.93
N VAL A 22 -11.16 10.03 -2.08
CA VAL A 22 -11.92 11.05 -2.81
C VAL A 22 -13.31 10.54 -3.19
N LEU A 23 -13.41 9.31 -3.69
CA LEU A 23 -14.69 8.68 -4.00
C LEU A 23 -15.60 8.57 -2.76
N SER A 24 -15.04 8.16 -1.62
CA SER A 24 -15.77 8.08 -0.35
C SER A 24 -16.36 9.43 0.03
N VAL A 25 -15.60 10.53 -0.06
CA VAL A 25 -16.09 11.86 0.36
C VAL A 25 -16.99 12.52 -0.69
N ARG A 26 -16.81 12.23 -1.98
CA ARG A 26 -17.45 12.98 -3.07
C ARG A 26 -18.70 12.31 -3.62
N ASP A 27 -18.67 10.99 -3.80
CA ASP A 27 -19.69 10.27 -4.56
C ASP A 27 -20.61 9.40 -3.69
N ILE A 28 -20.18 9.07 -2.46
CA ILE A 28 -20.96 8.23 -1.55
C ILE A 28 -21.70 9.10 -0.53
N SER A 29 -23.02 9.19 -0.66
CA SER A 29 -23.87 9.95 0.27
C SER A 29 -24.44 9.11 1.43
N SER A 30 -24.37 7.78 1.32
CA SER A 30 -24.86 6.88 2.38
C SER A 30 -23.77 6.65 3.43
N GLU A 31 -24.12 6.82 4.70
CA GLU A 31 -23.24 6.75 5.88
C GLU A 31 -22.39 5.47 5.97
N TRP A 32 -23.01 4.28 5.91
CA TRP A 32 -22.28 3.02 6.06
C TRP A 32 -21.31 2.75 4.91
N PRO A 33 -21.71 2.81 3.63
CA PRO A 33 -20.77 2.64 2.52
C PRO A 33 -19.63 3.68 2.55
N GLN A 34 -19.92 4.93 2.95
CA GLN A 34 -18.90 5.98 3.04
C GLN A 34 -17.83 5.60 4.06
N ILE A 35 -18.23 5.18 5.26
CA ILE A 35 -17.31 4.75 6.32
C ILE A 35 -16.49 3.54 5.87
N PHE A 36 -17.10 2.51 5.29
CA PHE A 36 -16.38 1.33 4.82
C PHE A 36 -15.35 1.67 3.74
N VAL A 37 -15.72 2.48 2.76
CA VAL A 37 -14.80 2.88 1.67
C VAL A 37 -13.71 3.81 2.19
N GLY A 38 -14.03 4.70 3.14
CA GLY A 38 -13.06 5.56 3.82
C GLY A 38 -12.02 4.75 4.60
N LEU A 39 -12.47 3.77 5.41
CA LEU A 39 -11.59 2.85 6.14
C LEU A 39 -10.73 2.02 5.19
N LEU A 40 -11.32 1.50 4.11
CA LEU A 40 -10.59 0.74 3.09
C LEU A 40 -9.51 1.60 2.40
N SER A 41 -9.82 2.87 2.13
CA SER A 41 -8.86 3.85 1.61
C SER A 41 -7.66 4.05 2.54
N VAL A 42 -7.93 4.26 3.84
CA VAL A 42 -6.87 4.44 4.85
C VAL A 42 -6.04 3.17 4.96
N PHE A 43 -6.68 2.00 4.94
CA PHE A 43 -6.01 0.71 4.96
C PHE A 43 -5.10 0.50 3.74
N CYS A 44 -5.58 0.76 2.52
CA CYS A 44 -4.78 0.69 1.30
C CYS A 44 -3.59 1.65 1.33
N THR A 45 -3.79 2.86 1.84
CA THR A 45 -2.73 3.86 1.98
C THR A 45 -1.67 3.43 2.98
N ALA A 46 -2.08 2.91 4.14
CA ALA A 46 -1.18 2.40 5.17
C ALA A 46 -0.39 1.18 4.70
N LEU A 47 -1.04 0.24 4.01
CA LEU A 47 -0.37 -0.92 3.42
C LEU A 47 0.60 -0.51 2.31
N GLY A 48 0.22 0.42 1.43
CA GLY A 48 1.07 0.91 0.36
C GLY A 48 2.33 1.58 0.89
N PHE A 49 2.16 2.38 1.96
CA PHE A 49 3.27 2.99 2.67
C PHE A 49 4.15 1.95 3.39
N GLY A 50 3.56 0.96 4.05
CA GLY A 50 4.30 -0.14 4.70
C GLY A 50 5.15 -0.95 3.70
N LEU A 51 4.60 -1.22 2.51
CA LEU A 51 5.32 -1.89 1.42
C LEU A 51 6.52 -1.07 0.92
N LEU A 52 6.43 0.26 0.93
CA LEU A 52 7.54 1.13 0.56
C LEU A 52 8.68 1.13 1.59
N LEU A 53 8.34 1.00 2.87
CA LEU A 53 9.32 1.00 3.97
C LEU A 53 9.95 -0.37 4.22
N MET A 54 9.35 -1.46 3.73
CA MET A 54 9.84 -2.80 3.98
C MET A 54 11.30 -2.96 3.50
N PRO A 55 12.23 -3.38 4.39
CA PRO A 55 13.58 -3.72 4.00
C PRO A 55 13.53 -5.06 3.27
N LEU A 56 13.55 -4.99 1.94
CA LEU A 56 13.68 -6.15 1.09
C LEU A 56 15.18 -6.43 0.97
N GLU A 57 15.80 -7.05 1.97
CA GLU A 57 17.16 -7.56 1.84
C GLU A 57 17.13 -8.75 0.86
N ASP A 58 18.09 -8.84 -0.06
CA ASP A 58 18.28 -10.12 -0.76
C ASP A 58 19.04 -10.97 0.24
N ARG A 59 18.48 -12.11 0.64
CA ARG A 59 19.16 -13.05 1.52
C ARG A 59 20.33 -13.68 0.76
N THR A 60 21.43 -12.95 0.63
CA THR A 60 22.72 -13.52 0.26
C THR A 60 23.24 -14.20 1.53
N PRO A 61 23.29 -15.54 1.59
CA PRO A 61 23.94 -16.19 2.71
C PRO A 61 25.39 -15.68 2.79
N PRO A 62 25.92 -15.40 3.99
CA PRO A 62 27.32 -15.03 4.13
C PRO A 62 28.20 -16.16 3.54
N PRO A 63 29.34 -15.84 2.89
CA PRO A 63 30.25 -16.85 2.41
C PRO A 63 30.70 -17.72 3.58
N ASP A 64 30.62 -19.05 3.41
CA ASP A 64 31.05 -20.00 4.43
C ASP A 64 32.52 -19.70 4.82
N PRO A 65 32.86 -19.74 6.12
CA PRO A 65 34.24 -19.60 6.56
C PRO A 65 35.12 -20.72 5.96
N PRO A 66 36.42 -20.45 5.71
CA PRO A 66 37.34 -21.39 5.08
C PRO A 66 37.57 -22.67 5.89
#